data_AF-A0ABD2I5V0-F1
#
_entry.id   AF-A0ABD2I5V0-F1
#
_cell.length_a   1.000
_cell.length_b   1.000
_cell.length_c   1.000
_cell.angle_alpha   90.00
_cell.angle_beta   90.00
_cell.angle_gamma   90.00
#
_symmetry.space_group_name_H-M   'P 1'
#
loop_
_entity.id
_entity.type
_entity.pdbx_description
1 polymer ?
#
loop_
_entity_poly.entity_id
_entity_poly.type
_entity_poly.pdbx_seq_one_letter_code
_entity_poly.pdbx_strand_id
1 'polypeptide(L)'
;MPSKNAQFLSARYQLTENMHTGQQLMPNFICHFCSFLAAFIYLMTVYLGLIKDLGKYALITQVFLFIQSVHCFILPMLMIIFHPLLHRKACLAFQKFKYFFCGSSVVPIDEVGSVPLQNLKAEKNAQTEAYFKQLQETWN
;
A
#
# COMPACT_ATOMS: atom_id res chain seq x y z
N MET A 1 5.26 -37.14 5.26
CA MET A 1 5.92 -36.05 6.03
C MET A 1 6.59 -35.12 5.03
N PRO A 2 6.40 -33.79 5.12
CA PRO A 2 7.11 -32.86 4.23
C PRO A 2 8.62 -33.01 4.40
N SER A 3 9.38 -32.91 3.30
CA SER A 3 10.85 -33.00 3.37
C SER A 3 11.39 -31.81 4.19
N LYS A 4 12.46 -32.03 4.96
CA LYS A 4 13.11 -30.96 5.75
C LYS A 4 13.47 -29.74 4.88
N ASN A 5 13.78 -29.98 3.60
CA ASN A 5 14.08 -28.93 2.63
C ASN A 5 12.85 -28.06 2.32
N ALA A 6 11.65 -28.66 2.18
CA ALA A 6 10.41 -27.93 1.94
C ALA A 6 10.05 -27.03 3.14
N GLN A 7 10.30 -27.49 4.37
CA GLN A 7 10.07 -26.68 5.58
C GLN A 7 11.04 -25.48 5.65
N PHE A 8 12.32 -25.69 5.32
CA PHE A 8 13.31 -24.62 5.31
C PHE A 8 13.04 -23.56 4.24
N LEU A 9 12.65 -23.99 3.04
CA LEU A 9 12.25 -23.10 1.94
C LEU A 9 11.02 -22.26 2.33
N SER A 10 10.00 -22.88 2.93
CA SER A 10 8.81 -22.18 3.41
C SER A 10 9.14 -21.12 4.46
N ALA A 11 10.06 -21.40 5.38
CA ALA A 11 10.46 -20.45 6.42
C ALA A 11 11.19 -19.22 5.83
N ARG A 12 12.10 -19.44 4.87
CA ARG A 12 12.79 -18.33 4.19
C ARG A 12 11.81 -17.48 3.39
N TYR A 13 10.85 -18.12 2.72
CA TYR A 13 9.82 -17.43 1.96
C TYR A 13 8.96 -16.53 2.86
N GLN A 14 8.43 -17.06 3.96
CA GLN A 14 7.63 -16.28 4.92
C GLN A 14 8.41 -15.10 5.49
N LEU A 15 9.71 -15.27 5.75
CA LEU A 15 10.55 -14.19 6.22
C LEU A 15 10.68 -13.08 5.18
N THR A 16 10.94 -13.43 3.91
CA THR A 16 11.02 -12.47 2.80
C THR A 16 9.69 -11.74 2.60
N GLU A 17 8.57 -12.44 2.63
CA GLU A 17 7.23 -11.86 2.53
C GLU A 17 6.94 -10.87 3.68
N ASN A 18 7.30 -11.23 4.91
CA ASN A 18 7.16 -10.35 6.07
C ASN A 18 8.06 -9.11 5.97
N MET A 19 9.29 -9.25 5.46
CA MET A 19 10.19 -8.12 5.24
C MET A 19 9.62 -7.14 4.21
N HIS A 20 9.09 -7.65 3.10
CA HIS A 20 8.44 -6.81 2.09
C HIS A 20 7.16 -6.15 2.62
N THR A 21 6.32 -6.90 3.34
CA THR A 21 5.14 -6.35 4.00
C THR A 21 5.52 -5.25 4.99
N GLY A 22 6.60 -5.45 5.75
CA GLY A 22 7.16 -4.45 6.65
C GLY A 22 7.61 -3.18 5.90
N GLN A 23 8.29 -3.33 4.76
CA GLN A 23 8.69 -2.20 3.91
C GLN A 23 7.49 -1.43 3.34
N GLN A 24 6.37 -2.11 3.05
CA GLN A 24 5.14 -1.48 2.56
C GLN A 24 4.37 -0.74 3.67
N LEU A 25 4.36 -1.31 4.88
CA LEU A 25 3.66 -0.72 6.02
C LEU A 25 4.45 0.40 6.69
N MET A 26 5.78 0.38 6.63
CA MET A 26 6.64 1.35 7.32
C MET A 26 6.33 2.81 6.91
N PRO A 27 6.18 3.18 5.62
CA PRO A 27 5.82 4.55 5.24
C PRO A 27 4.47 4.99 5.81
N ASN A 28 3.48 4.09 5.80
CA ASN A 28 2.16 4.35 6.37
C ASN A 28 2.23 4.56 7.88
N PHE A 29 3.01 3.72 8.58
CA PHE A 29 3.23 3.84 10.01
C PHE A 29 3.89 5.18 10.37
N ILE A 30 4.95 5.57 9.66
CA ILE A 30 5.62 6.87 9.85
C ILE A 30 4.65 8.02 9.61
N CYS A 31 3.86 7.95 8.53
CA CYS A 31 2.87 8.97 8.19
C CYS A 31 1.82 9.13 9.29
N HIS A 32 1.27 8.02 9.80
CA HIS A 32 0.34 8.05 10.93
C HIS A 32 0.98 8.60 12.20
N PHE A 33 2.19 8.16 12.54
CA PHE A 33 2.92 8.64 13.71
C PHE A 33 3.10 10.16 13.68
N CYS A 34 3.53 10.73 12.54
CA CYS A 34 3.69 12.17 12.37
C CYS A 34 2.35 12.92 12.53
N SER A 35 1.25 12.39 11.98
CA SER A 35 -0.07 13.01 12.12
C SER A 35 -0.58 12.98 13.56
N PHE A 36 -0.43 11.84 14.25
CA PHE A 36 -0.77 11.73 15.66
C PHE A 36 0.04 12.67 16.53
N LEU A 37 1.35 12.80 16.28
CA LEU A 37 2.21 13.73 16.99
C LEU A 37 1.76 15.19 16.79
N ALA A 38 1.43 15.58 15.56
CA ALA A 38 0.92 16.91 15.26
C ALA A 38 -0.42 17.19 15.96
N ALA A 39 -1.33 16.22 15.97
CA ALA A 39 -2.61 16.31 16.67
C ALA A 39 -2.43 16.42 18.19
N PHE A 40 -1.50 15.65 18.75
CA PHE A 40 -1.16 15.71 20.17
C PHE A 40 -0.61 17.08 20.56
N ILE A 41 0.34 17.63 19.80
CA ILE A 41 0.90 18.96 20.03
C ILE A 41 -0.18 20.04 19.95
N TYR A 42 -1.07 19.97 18.95
CA TYR A 42 -2.19 20.90 18.82
C TYR A 42 -3.11 20.81 20.03
N LEU A 43 -3.55 19.60 20.41
CA LEU A 43 -4.45 19.39 21.53
C LEU A 43 -3.84 19.90 22.85
N MET A 44 -2.57 19.61 23.11
CA MET A 44 -1.87 20.10 24.30
C MET A 44 -1.76 21.63 24.31
N THR A 45 -1.50 22.23 23.15
CA THR A 45 -1.44 23.69 23.01
C THR A 45 -2.77 24.36 23.35
N VAL A 46 -3.88 23.76 22.90
CA VAL A 46 -5.24 24.23 23.20
C VAL A 46 -5.59 23.99 24.67
N TYR A 47 -5.35 22.79 25.18
CA TYR A 47 -5.68 22.40 26.55
C TYR A 47 -4.96 23.25 27.60
N LEU A 48 -3.67 23.52 27.39
CA LEU A 48 -2.87 24.36 28.28
C LEU A 48 -3.16 25.86 28.12
N GLY A 49 -4.03 26.26 27.19
CA GLY A 49 -4.38 27.66 26.96
C GLY A 49 -3.18 28.51 26.52
N LEU A 50 -2.22 27.92 25.80
CA LEU A 50 -0.98 28.61 25.40
C LEU A 50 -1.24 29.76 24.43
N ILE A 51 -2.38 29.73 23.72
CA ILE A 51 -2.80 30.75 22.77
C ILE A 51 -3.95 31.54 23.40
N LYS A 52 -3.66 32.76 23.85
CA LYS A 52 -4.67 33.67 24.45
C LYS A 52 -5.39 34.54 23.42
N ASP A 53 -4.79 34.73 22.25
CA ASP A 53 -5.30 35.57 21.17
C ASP A 53 -6.21 34.74 20.25
N LEU A 54 -7.47 35.17 20.12
CA LEU A 54 -8.49 34.45 19.34
C LEU A 54 -8.15 34.37 17.84
N GLY A 55 -7.52 35.42 17.29
CA GLY A 55 -7.12 35.44 15.88
C GLY A 55 -5.99 34.47 15.60
N LYS A 56 -4.98 34.41 16.49
CA LYS A 56 -3.89 33.42 16.41
C LYS A 56 -4.41 32.00 16.59
N TYR A 57 -5.36 31.79 17.49
CA TYR A 57 -6.00 30.50 17.69
C TYR A 57 -6.69 30.03 16.41
N ALA A 58 -7.55 30.87 15.81
CA ALA A 58 -8.25 30.54 14.57
C ALA A 58 -7.29 30.20 13.43
N LEU A 59 -6.20 30.97 13.26
CA LEU A 59 -5.18 30.70 12.25
C LEU A 59 -4.50 29.35 12.47
N ILE A 60 -4.08 29.05 13.70
CA ILE A 60 -3.42 27.78 14.06
C ILE A 60 -4.36 26.59 13.82
N THR A 61 -5.64 26.72 14.17
CA THR A 61 -6.65 25.70 13.88
C THR A 61 -6.80 25.46 12.38
N GLN A 62 -6.85 26.52 11.56
CA GLN A 62 -6.93 26.38 10.09
C GLN A 62 -5.70 25.69 9.51
N VAL A 63 -4.49 26.07 9.97
CA VAL A 63 -3.24 25.41 9.57
C VAL A 63 -3.25 23.93 9.95
N PHE A 64 -3.69 23.60 11.17
CA PHE A 64 -3.82 22.22 11.61
C PHE A 64 -4.79 21.41 10.73
N LEU A 65 -5.98 21.96 10.44
CA LEU A 65 -6.96 21.31 9.56
C LEU A 65 -6.41 21.11 8.14
N PHE A 66 -5.68 22.10 7.61
CA PHE A 66 -5.01 21.97 6.32
C PHE A 66 -4.00 20.82 6.32
N ILE A 67 -3.13 20.73 7.34
CA ILE A 67 -2.16 19.63 7.47
C ILE A 67 -2.88 18.27 7.53
N GLN A 68 -3.98 18.16 8.28
CA GLN A 68 -4.76 16.93 8.36
C GLN A 68 -5.42 16.57 7.02
N SER A 69 -5.91 17.56 6.26
CA SER A 69 -6.46 17.31 4.93
C SER A 69 -5.42 16.79 3.94
N VAL A 70 -4.20 17.34 3.99
CA VAL A 70 -3.06 16.87 3.20
C VAL A 70 -2.65 15.46 3.62
N HIS A 71 -2.67 15.15 4.92
CA HIS A 71 -2.40 13.81 5.43
C HIS A 71 -3.39 12.77 4.90
N CYS A 72 -4.69 13.08 4.89
CA CYS A 72 -5.73 12.23 4.31
C CYS A 72 -5.51 11.96 2.81
N PHE A 73 -4.85 12.87 2.09
CA PHE A 73 -4.48 12.67 0.69
C PHE A 73 -3.18 11.87 0.52
N ILE A 74 -2.17 12.10 1.37
CA ILE A 74 -0.87 11.42 1.30
C ILE A 74 -1.00 9.93 1.61
N LEU A 75 -1.82 9.54 2.59
CA LEU A 75 -2.00 8.14 2.98
C LEU A 75 -2.37 7.21 1.81
N PRO A 76 -3.46 7.44 1.06
CA PRO A 76 -3.80 6.60 -0.08
C PRO A 76 -2.74 6.64 -1.18
N MET A 77 -2.06 7.78 -1.36
CA MET A 77 -0.95 7.87 -2.33
C MET A 77 0.24 6.99 -1.92
N LEU A 78 0.64 6.99 -0.65
CA LEU A 78 1.67 6.08 -0.15
C LEU A 78 1.24 4.61 -0.29
N MET A 79 0.00 4.27 0.02
CA MET A 79 -0.53 2.92 -0.20
C MET A 79 -0.44 2.51 -1.67
N ILE A 80 -0.81 3.38 -2.60
CA ILE A 80 -0.72 3.12 -4.03
C ILE A 80 0.74 2.94 -4.47
N ILE A 81 1.66 3.79 -4.01
CA ILE A 81 3.07 3.76 -4.43
C ILE A 81 3.77 2.50 -3.92
N PHE A 82 3.58 2.15 -2.66
CA PHE A 82 4.35 1.07 -2.02
C PHE A 82 3.72 -0.31 -2.21
N HIS A 83 2.42 -0.41 -2.47
CA HIS A 83 1.76 -1.70 -2.67
C HIS A 83 1.76 -2.08 -4.16
N PRO A 84 2.47 -3.14 -4.59
CA PRO A 84 2.71 -3.45 -6.01
C PRO A 84 1.42 -3.70 -6.79
N LEU A 85 0.46 -4.44 -6.22
CA LEU A 85 -0.85 -4.64 -6.85
C LEU A 85 -1.66 -3.34 -7.02
N LEU A 86 -1.64 -2.44 -6.02
CA LEU A 86 -2.34 -1.17 -6.10
C LEU A 86 -1.66 -0.23 -7.09
N HIS A 87 -0.33 -0.19 -7.08
CA HIS A 87 0.48 0.55 -8.04
C HIS A 87 0.14 0.14 -9.48
N ARG A 88 0.16 -1.17 -9.78
CA ARG A 88 -0.18 -1.70 -11.10
C ARG A 88 -1.61 -1.32 -11.51
N LYS A 89 -2.59 -1.48 -10.61
CA LYS A 89 -3.98 -1.09 -10.87
C LYS A 89 -4.13 0.42 -11.11
N ALA A 90 -3.43 1.25 -10.34
CA ALA A 90 -3.44 2.69 -10.48
C ALA A 90 -2.80 3.14 -11.80
N CYS A 91 -1.67 2.54 -12.21
CA CYS A 91 -1.05 2.79 -13.51
C CYS A 91 -2.00 2.43 -14.66
N LEU A 92 -2.68 1.29 -14.59
CA LEU A 92 -3.67 0.88 -15.59
C LEU A 92 -4.86 1.85 -15.63
N ALA A 93 -5.36 2.29 -14.47
CA ALA A 93 -6.43 3.28 -14.38
C ALA A 93 -6.00 4.64 -14.97
N PHE A 94 -4.76 5.08 -14.68
CA PHE A 94 -4.21 6.32 -15.22
C PHE A 94 -3.99 6.24 -16.74
N GLN A 95 -3.55 5.09 -17.25
CA GLN A 95 -3.49 4.85 -18.69
C GLN A 95 -4.89 4.94 -19.31
N LYS A 96 -5.90 4.25 -18.75
CA LYS A 96 -7.31 4.34 -19.20
C LYS A 96 -7.84 5.78 -19.18
N PHE A 97 -7.54 6.53 -18.12
CA PHE A 97 -7.90 7.93 -18.00
C PHE A 97 -7.23 8.76 -19.10
N LYS A 98 -5.91 8.61 -19.28
CA LYS A 98 -5.18 9.29 -20.37
C LYS A 98 -5.74 8.92 -21.74
N TYR A 99 -6.15 7.67 -21.98
CA TYR A 99 -6.77 7.25 -23.23
C TYR A 99 -8.11 7.95 -23.45
N PHE A 100 -8.96 8.02 -22.42
CA PHE A 100 -10.25 8.70 -22.49
C PHE A 100 -10.10 10.19 -22.84
N PHE A 101 -9.07 10.87 -22.30
CA PHE A 101 -8.87 12.30 -22.52
C PHE A 101 -7.98 12.66 -23.73
N CYS A 102 -7.04 11.80 -24.12
CA CYS A 102 -6.06 12.08 -25.20
C CYS A 102 -6.30 11.30 -26.50
N GLY A 103 -7.27 10.38 -26.57
CA GLY A 103 -7.70 9.73 -27.82
C GLY A 103 -6.65 8.89 -28.56
N SER A 104 -5.53 8.55 -27.94
CA SER A 104 -4.44 7.83 -28.62
C SER A 104 -4.59 6.32 -28.43
N SER A 105 -4.81 5.60 -29.53
CA SER A 105 -5.11 4.17 -29.53
C SER A 105 -3.84 3.32 -29.48
N VAL A 106 -3.49 2.75 -28.31
CA VAL A 106 -2.47 1.69 -28.20
C VAL A 106 -3.01 0.54 -27.35
N VAL A 107 -2.83 -0.67 -27.89
CA VAL A 107 -3.34 -1.99 -27.47
C VAL A 107 -3.11 -2.27 -25.98
N PRO A 108 -4.09 -2.84 -25.25
CA PRO A 108 -3.90 -3.22 -23.85
C PRO A 108 -2.89 -4.36 -23.73
N ILE A 109 -1.94 -4.22 -22.80
CA ILE A 109 -1.08 -5.32 -22.37
C ILE A 109 -1.96 -6.28 -21.57
N ASP A 110 -2.03 -7.53 -22.04
CA ASP A 110 -2.91 -8.60 -21.56
C ASP A 110 -2.94 -8.77 -20.04
N GLU A 111 -4.15 -9.02 -19.54
CA GLU A 111 -4.42 -9.62 -18.23
C GLU A 111 -3.90 -11.07 -18.21
N VAL A 112 -2.60 -11.25 -17.96
CA VAL A 112 -2.10 -12.55 -17.50
C VAL A 112 -2.43 -12.68 -16.01
N GLY A 113 -3.37 -13.55 -15.68
CA GLY A 113 -3.45 -14.13 -14.32
C GLY A 113 -4.82 -14.36 -13.69
N SER A 114 -5.83 -14.83 -14.41
CA SER A 114 -7.03 -15.44 -13.79
C SER A 114 -7.40 -16.76 -14.46
N VAL A 115 -6.65 -17.83 -14.15
CA VAL A 115 -7.02 -19.20 -14.57
C VAL A 115 -7.85 -19.87 -13.46
N PRO A 116 -8.96 -20.57 -13.78
CA PRO A 116 -9.88 -21.12 -12.79
C PRO A 116 -9.33 -22.35 -12.06
N LEU A 117 -9.67 -22.44 -10.76
CA LEU A 117 -9.57 -23.64 -9.93
C LEU A 117 -10.33 -24.81 -10.57
N GLN A 118 -9.64 -25.77 -11.18
CA GLN A 118 -10.17 -27.12 -11.44
C GLN A 118 -9.04 -28.06 -11.89
N ASN A 119 -8.42 -28.80 -10.96
CA ASN A 119 -8.11 -30.25 -11.07
C ASN A 119 -7.11 -30.75 -10.00
N LEU A 120 -7.55 -30.66 -8.74
CA LEU A 120 -6.96 -31.30 -7.57
C LEU A 120 -6.85 -32.83 -7.75
N LYS A 121 -5.62 -33.37 -7.87
CA LYS A 121 -5.11 -34.47 -6.99
C LYS A 121 -3.73 -35.04 -7.33
N ALA A 122 -3.12 -34.73 -8.48
CA ALA A 122 -1.70 -35.02 -8.75
C ALA A 122 -0.77 -33.82 -8.42
N GLU A 123 -1.35 -32.79 -7.80
CA GLU A 123 -1.06 -31.39 -8.08
C GLU A 123 -0.32 -30.68 -6.95
N LYS A 124 0.14 -31.36 -5.88
CA LYS A 124 0.62 -30.64 -4.68
C LYS A 124 1.99 -29.98 -4.87
N ASN A 125 2.91 -30.63 -5.58
CA ASN A 125 4.22 -30.03 -5.87
C ASN A 125 4.14 -29.04 -7.05
N ALA A 126 3.35 -29.36 -8.08
CA ALA A 126 3.12 -28.47 -9.22
C ALA A 126 2.29 -27.23 -8.84
N GLN A 127 1.31 -27.33 -7.94
CA GLN A 127 0.61 -26.17 -7.38
C GLN A 127 1.52 -25.34 -6.51
N THR A 128 2.44 -25.94 -5.76
CA THR A 128 3.40 -25.17 -4.96
C THR A 128 4.30 -24.35 -5.88
N GLU A 129 4.78 -24.95 -6.97
CA GLU A 129 5.62 -24.27 -7.95
C GLU A 129 4.84 -23.24 -8.79
N ALA A 130 3.60 -23.55 -9.19
CA ALA A 130 2.71 -22.61 -9.87
C ALA A 130 2.27 -21.46 -8.96
N TYR A 131 2.04 -21.74 -7.67
CA TYR A 131 1.77 -20.73 -6.64
C TYR A 131 2.98 -19.84 -6.42
N PHE A 132 4.19 -20.40 -6.30
CA PHE A 132 5.42 -19.62 -6.21
C PHE A 132 5.70 -18.81 -7.48
N LYS A 133 5.37 -19.34 -8.66
CA LYS A 133 5.48 -18.63 -9.94
C LYS A 133 4.47 -17.50 -10.05
N GLN A 134 3.21 -17.73 -9.68
CA GLN A 134 2.16 -16.72 -9.67
C GLN A 134 2.44 -15.62 -8.64
N LEU A 135 3.02 -15.97 -7.48
CA LEU A 135 3.55 -15.01 -6.54
C LEU A 135 4.71 -14.23 -7.17
N GLN A 136 5.70 -14.89 -7.75
CA GLN A 136 6.82 -14.23 -8.41
C GLN A 136 6.38 -13.27 -9.53
N GLU A 137 5.31 -13.60 -10.26
CA GLU A 137 4.65 -12.73 -11.26
C GLU A 137 3.79 -11.62 -10.66
N THR A 138 3.34 -11.76 -9.41
CA THR A 138 2.63 -10.72 -8.65
C THR A 138 3.61 -9.67 -8.09
N TRP A 139 4.87 -10.07 -7.87
CA TRP A 139 5.88 -9.27 -7.18
C TRP A 139 6.99 -8.71 -8.09
N ASN A 140 7.06 -9.12 -9.37
CA ASN A 140 7.87 -8.50 -10.43
C ASN A 140 7.02 -7.60 -11.33
#